data_AF-A0A1E3XDP4-F1
#
_entry.id   AF-A0A1E3XDP4-F1
#
_cell.length_a   1.000
_cell.length_b   1.000
_cell.length_c   1.000
_cell.angle_alpha   90.00
_cell.angle_beta   90.00
_cell.angle_gamma   90.00
#
_symmetry.space_group_name_H-M   'P 1'
#
loop_
_entity.id
_entity.type
_entity.pdbx_description
1 polymer ?
#
loop_
_entity_poly.entity_id
_entity_poly.type
_entity_poly.pdbx_seq_one_letter_code
_entity_poly.pdbx_strand_id
1 'polypeptide(L)'
;MGGAIMTEITIKIPSDIKDILGEIDEPIYVEAIKGIVQKKLVQKKKKLEKLYKKIAIFESKYGMGYSNFSVNVPDTQKGHDDWIEWSYLQKMADELALNIKKLKLLLGK
;
A
#
# COMPACT_ATOMS: atom_id res chain seq x y z
N MET A 1 12.97 -32.07 4.33
CA MET A 1 12.57 -31.49 3.04
C MET A 1 11.27 -30.73 3.26
N GLY A 2 11.30 -29.40 3.29
CA GLY A 2 10.09 -28.58 3.37
C GLY A 2 9.65 -28.22 1.96
N GLY A 3 8.65 -28.91 1.42
CA GLY A 3 8.07 -28.55 0.12
C GLY A 3 7.40 -27.18 0.21
N ALA A 4 7.61 -26.33 -0.79
CA ALA A 4 6.89 -25.06 -0.89
C ALA A 4 5.38 -25.35 -1.03
N ILE A 5 4.56 -24.69 -0.22
CA ILE A 5 3.10 -24.77 -0.35
C ILE A 5 2.73 -24.01 -1.63
N MET A 6 2.28 -24.76 -2.64
CA MET A 6 1.78 -24.21 -3.90
C MET A 6 0.29 -23.91 -3.74
N THR A 7 -0.14 -22.72 -4.19
CA THR A 7 -1.56 -22.33 -4.23
C THR A 7 -2.00 -22.23 -5.68
N GLU A 8 -3.05 -22.97 -6.05
CA GLU A 8 -3.64 -22.91 -7.37
C GLU A 8 -4.62 -21.72 -7.49
N ILE A 9 -4.56 -20.99 -8.60
CA ILE A 9 -5.44 -19.87 -8.90
C ILE A 9 -5.96 -20.02 -10.32
N THR A 10 -7.27 -20.11 -10.50
CA THR A 10 -7.91 -20.12 -11.83
C THR A 10 -8.28 -18.70 -12.27
N ILE A 11 -7.82 -18.29 -13.44
CA ILE A 11 -8.11 -16.96 -14.02
C ILE A 11 -8.87 -17.15 -15.34
N LYS A 12 -9.97 -16.41 -15.50
CA LYS A 12 -10.66 -16.31 -16.79
C LYS A 12 -9.97 -15.24 -17.64
N ILE A 13 -9.54 -15.62 -18.83
CA ILE A 13 -8.96 -14.72 -19.82
C ILE A 13 -9.98 -14.42 -20.93
N PRO A 14 -9.95 -13.21 -21.52
CA PRO A 14 -10.69 -12.91 -22.73
C PRO A 14 -10.34 -13.86 -23.88
N SER A 15 -11.32 -14.24 -24.70
CA SER A 15 -11.15 -15.23 -25.78
C SER A 15 -10.23 -14.75 -26.90
N ASP A 16 -10.19 -13.44 -27.14
CA ASP A 16 -9.36 -12.76 -28.13
C ASP A 16 -7.85 -12.81 -27.84
N ILE A 17 -7.45 -13.11 -26.61
CA ILE A 17 -6.04 -13.28 -26.24
C ILE A 17 -5.66 -14.74 -25.99
N LYS A 18 -6.61 -15.68 -26.14
CA LYS A 18 -6.40 -17.11 -25.87
C LYS A 18 -5.29 -17.70 -26.74
N ASP A 19 -5.31 -17.39 -28.03
CA ASP A 19 -4.35 -17.94 -28.99
C ASP A 19 -2.94 -17.36 -28.78
N ILE A 20 -2.87 -16.10 -28.30
CA ILE A 20 -1.61 -15.45 -27.91
C ILE A 20 -1.02 -16.15 -26.67
N LEU A 21 -1.87 -16.51 -25.70
CA LEU A 21 -1.45 -17.09 -24.42
C LEU A 21 -1.09 -18.59 -24.52
N GLY A 22 -1.62 -19.30 -25.51
CA GLY A 22 -1.31 -20.71 -25.77
C GLY A 22 0.15 -20.97 -26.20
N GLU A 23 0.83 -19.94 -26.70
CA GLU A 23 2.24 -19.99 -27.12
C GLU A 23 3.22 -19.41 -26.09
N ILE A 24 2.71 -18.91 -24.96
CA ILE A 24 3.49 -18.15 -23.98
C ILE A 24 3.92 -19.05 -22.81
N ASP A 25 5.23 -19.10 -22.56
CA ASP A 25 5.80 -19.84 -21.43
C ASP A 25 5.42 -19.21 -20.07
N GLU A 26 5.25 -20.06 -19.05
CA GLU A 26 4.93 -19.70 -17.66
C GLU A 26 5.74 -18.49 -17.09
N PRO A 27 7.05 -18.33 -17.36
CA PRO A 27 7.83 -17.20 -16.87
C PRO A 27 7.34 -15.82 -17.36
N ILE A 28 6.70 -15.74 -18.52
CA ILE A 28 6.18 -14.48 -19.06
C ILE A 28 5.01 -13.96 -18.20
N TYR A 29 4.17 -14.86 -17.68
CA TYR A 29 3.10 -14.48 -16.75
C TYR A 29 3.67 -13.93 -15.43
N VAL A 30 4.72 -14.58 -14.92
CA VAL A 30 5.44 -14.11 -13.72
C VAL A 30 6.02 -12.72 -13.94
N GLU A 31 6.67 -12.47 -15.08
CA GLU A 31 7.22 -11.16 -15.43
C GLU A 31 6.13 -10.10 -15.67
N ALA A 32 5.00 -10.46 -16.28
CA ALA A 32 3.85 -9.57 -16.43
C ALA A 32 3.29 -9.13 -15.06
N ILE A 33 3.15 -10.08 -14.12
CA ILE A 33 2.73 -9.79 -12.74
C ILE A 33 3.73 -8.85 -12.07
N LYS A 34 5.04 -9.13 -12.14
CA LYS A 34 6.08 -8.26 -11.59
C LYS A 34 6.02 -6.85 -12.19
N GLY A 35 5.83 -6.73 -13.50
CA GLY A 35 5.68 -5.46 -14.20
C GLY A 35 4.49 -4.64 -13.69
N ILE A 36 3.34 -5.28 -13.49
CA ILE A 36 2.14 -4.63 -12.92
C ILE A 36 2.40 -4.21 -11.46
N VAL A 37 3.03 -5.08 -10.67
CA VAL A 37 3.38 -4.80 -9.26
C VAL A 37 4.30 -3.59 -9.16
N GLN A 38 5.31 -3.46 -10.01
CA GLN A 38 6.19 -2.30 -10.05
C GLN A 38 5.43 -1.00 -10.33
N LYS A 39 4.54 -0.99 -11.33
CA LYS A 39 3.69 0.18 -11.65
C LYS A 39 2.82 0.57 -10.44
N LYS A 40 2.16 -0.41 -9.82
CA LYS A 40 1.34 -0.19 -8.61
C LYS A 40 2.18 0.32 -7.43
N LEU A 41 3.39 -0.17 -7.25
CA LEU A 41 4.31 0.29 -6.20
C LEU A 41 4.67 1.75 -6.35
N VAL A 42 4.99 2.21 -7.56
CA VAL A 42 5.29 3.64 -7.82
C VAL A 42 4.10 4.51 -7.45
N GLN A 43 2.90 4.14 -7.89
CA GLN A 43 1.67 4.89 -7.58
C GLN A 43 1.39 4.93 -6.07
N LYS A 44 1.49 3.78 -5.39
CA LYS A 44 1.26 3.69 -3.94
C LYS A 44 2.30 4.47 -3.14
N LYS A 45 3.58 4.41 -3.51
CA LYS A 45 4.64 5.22 -2.88
C LYS A 45 4.36 6.72 -2.99
N LYS A 46 4.00 7.20 -4.19
CA LYS A 46 3.60 8.61 -4.38
C LYS A 46 2.40 8.99 -3.51
N LYS A 47 1.41 8.11 -3.37
CA LYS A 47 0.25 8.35 -2.50
C LYS A 47 0.65 8.38 -1.02
N LEU A 48 1.54 7.49 -0.58
CA LEU A 48 2.05 7.45 0.79
C LEU A 48 2.84 8.72 1.13
N GLU A 49 3.70 9.18 0.22
CA GLU A 49 4.44 10.44 0.39
C GLU A 49 3.49 11.64 0.57
N LYS A 50 2.38 11.68 -0.20
CA LYS A 50 1.35 12.72 -0.03
C LYS A 50 0.66 12.64 1.34
N LEU A 51 0.42 11.44 1.86
CA LEU A 51 -0.16 11.28 3.20
C LEU A 51 0.82 11.77 4.28
N TYR A 52 2.10 11.40 4.18
CA TYR A 52 3.11 11.89 5.13
C TYR A 52 3.29 13.40 5.10
N LYS A 53 3.18 14.05 3.93
CA LYS A 53 3.17 15.51 3.85
C LYS A 53 1.98 16.14 4.60
N LYS A 54 0.81 15.50 4.56
CA LYS A 54 -0.36 15.97 5.34
C LYS A 54 -0.17 15.74 6.84
N ILE A 55 0.35 14.58 7.23
CA ILE A 55 0.69 14.25 8.62
C ILE A 55 1.68 15.27 9.19
N ALA A 56 2.71 15.64 8.42
CA ALA A 56 3.72 16.61 8.83
C ALA A 56 3.15 18.01 9.13
N ILE A 57 2.01 18.39 8.53
CA ILE A 57 1.33 19.64 8.85
C ILE A 57 0.83 19.61 10.30
N PHE A 58 0.23 18.49 10.74
CA PHE A 58 -0.21 18.33 12.11
C PHE A 58 0.97 18.22 13.08
N GLU A 59 2.01 17.48 12.71
CA GLU A 59 3.24 17.37 13.53
C GLU A 59 3.88 18.75 13.76
N SER A 60 3.94 19.57 12.71
CA SER A 60 4.46 20.94 12.81
C SER A 60 3.53 21.84 13.62
N LYS A 61 2.21 21.69 13.46
CA LYS A 61 1.20 22.47 14.20
C LYS A 61 1.27 22.23 15.71
N TYR A 62 1.44 20.98 16.12
CA TYR A 62 1.44 20.58 17.53
C TYR A 62 2.85 20.40 18.12
N GLY A 63 3.90 20.45 17.30
CA GLY A 63 5.29 20.27 17.74
C GLY A 63 5.59 18.85 18.25
N MET A 64 4.78 17.86 17.88
CA MET A 64 4.89 16.49 18.39
C MET A 64 4.37 15.47 17.37
N GLY A 65 4.73 14.20 17.55
CA GLY A 65 4.17 13.10 16.74
C GLY A 65 2.76 12.71 17.19
N TYR A 66 2.04 12.01 16.30
CA TYR A 66 0.66 11.57 16.54
C TYR A 66 0.49 10.78 17.85
N SER A 67 1.42 9.88 18.17
CA SER A 67 1.34 9.05 19.39
C SER A 67 1.32 9.88 20.66
N ASN A 68 2.01 11.03 20.71
CA ASN A 68 2.02 11.90 21.87
C ASN A 68 0.75 12.76 21.89
N PHE A 69 0.35 13.28 20.73
CA PHE A 69 -0.86 14.06 20.57
C PHE A 69 -2.12 13.26 20.95
N SER A 70 -2.21 11.99 20.56
CA SER A 70 -3.38 11.14 20.81
C SER A 70 -3.63 10.82 22.28
N VAL A 71 -2.61 10.96 23.14
CA VAL A 71 -2.73 10.74 24.58
C VAL A 71 -3.26 11.99 25.28
N ASN A 72 -2.91 13.17 24.78
CA ASN A 72 -3.24 14.47 25.38
C ASN A 72 -3.85 15.40 24.32
N VAL A 73 -5.01 15.00 23.79
CA VAL A 73 -5.75 15.82 22.82
C VAL A 73 -6.28 17.07 23.55
N PRO A 74 -6.04 18.29 23.03
CA PRO A 74 -6.60 19.50 23.63
C PRO A 74 -8.12 19.45 23.69
N ASP A 75 -8.71 19.73 24.86
CA ASP A 75 -10.16 19.76 25.10
C ASP A 75 -10.81 20.99 24.47
N THR A 76 -10.81 21.00 23.15
CA THR A 76 -11.37 22.05 22.30
C THR A 76 -11.96 21.37 21.07
N GLN A 77 -13.04 21.93 20.51
CA GLN A 77 -13.62 21.40 19.28
C GLN A 77 -12.55 21.21 18.19
N LYS A 78 -11.67 22.19 18.02
CA LYS A 78 -10.60 22.13 17.02
C LYS A 78 -9.59 21.01 17.31
N GLY A 79 -9.23 20.79 18.57
CA GLY A 79 -8.36 19.68 18.97
C GLY A 79 -8.96 18.32 18.62
N HIS A 80 -10.26 18.13 18.85
CA HIS A 80 -10.97 16.90 18.48
C HIS A 80 -11.08 16.73 16.95
N ASP A 81 -11.40 17.79 16.22
CA ASP A 81 -11.48 17.75 14.75
C ASP A 81 -10.12 17.34 14.14
N ASP A 82 -9.05 17.95 14.63
CA ASP A 82 -7.69 17.66 14.18
C ASP A 82 -7.26 16.24 14.57
N TRP A 83 -7.69 15.74 15.72
CA TRP A 83 -7.47 14.34 16.11
C TRP A 83 -8.18 13.35 15.18
N ILE A 84 -9.43 13.62 14.82
CA ILE A 84 -10.18 12.78 13.88
C ILE A 84 -9.48 12.75 12.51
N GLU A 85 -9.10 13.90 11.97
CA GLU A 85 -8.43 13.96 10.67
C GLU A 85 -7.06 13.28 10.72
N TRP A 86 -6.26 13.57 11.72
CA TRP A 86 -4.91 13.04 11.84
C TRP A 86 -4.91 11.52 12.07
N SER A 87 -5.80 11.01 12.93
CA SER A 87 -5.95 9.57 13.15
C SER A 87 -6.32 8.82 11.87
N TYR A 88 -7.20 9.40 11.05
CA TYR A 88 -7.55 8.85 9.76
C TYR A 88 -6.36 8.84 8.80
N LEU A 89 -5.59 9.94 8.72
CA LEU A 89 -4.40 10.03 7.88
C LEU A 89 -3.35 8.99 8.30
N GLN A 90 -3.14 8.80 9.61
CA GLN A 90 -2.20 7.81 10.14
C GLN A 90 -2.60 6.40 9.75
N LYS A 91 -3.87 6.02 9.98
CA LYS A 91 -4.41 4.71 9.58
C LYS A 91 -4.24 4.46 8.09
N MET A 92 -4.57 5.44 7.26
CA MET A 92 -4.43 5.33 5.80
C MET A 92 -2.97 5.18 5.36
N ALA A 93 -2.04 5.87 6.03
CA ALA A 93 -0.61 5.75 5.76
C ALA A 93 -0.09 4.36 6.13
N ASP A 94 -0.48 3.84 7.31
CA ASP A 94 -0.06 2.53 7.80
C ASP A 94 -0.58 1.39 6.92
N GLU A 95 -1.86 1.43 6.55
CA GLU A 95 -2.45 0.46 5.61
C GLU A 95 -1.77 0.50 4.24
N LEU A 96 -1.41 1.69 3.76
CA LEU A 96 -0.74 1.84 2.47
C LEU A 96 0.71 1.36 2.53
N ALA A 97 1.42 1.64 3.64
CA ALA A 97 2.77 1.15 3.88
C ALA A 97 2.82 -0.38 3.96
N LEU A 98 1.86 -1.00 4.66
CA LEU A 98 1.69 -2.46 4.71
C LEU A 98 1.45 -3.05 3.31
N ASN A 99 0.58 -2.42 2.52
CA ASN A 99 0.33 -2.85 1.14
C ASN A 99 1.59 -2.72 0.26
N ILE A 100 2.37 -1.66 0.42
CA ILE A 100 3.66 -1.51 -0.28
C ILE A 100 4.62 -2.62 0.14
N LYS A 101 4.70 -2.95 1.43
CA LYS A 101 5.55 -4.05 1.93
C LYS A 101 5.15 -5.38 1.30
N LYS A 102 3.86 -5.72 1.26
CA LYS A 102 3.35 -6.94 0.61
C LYS A 102 3.70 -6.99 -0.89
N LEU A 103 3.59 -5.87 -1.60
CA LEU A 103 3.96 -5.80 -3.02
C LEU A 103 5.47 -5.93 -3.26
N LYS A 104 6.32 -5.48 -2.33
CA LYS A 104 7.77 -5.69 -2.44
C LYS A 104 8.16 -7.16 -2.32
N LEU A 105 7.47 -7.93 -1.46
CA LEU A 105 7.70 -9.37 -1.33
C LEU A 105 7.45 -10.10 -2.66
N LEU A 106 6.45 -9.68 -3.44
CA LEU A 106 6.19 -10.23 -4.79
C LEU A 106 7.32 -9.96 -5.80
N LEU A 107 8.20 -9.00 -5.51
CA LEU A 107 9.38 -8.68 -6.32
C LEU A 107 10.66 -9.30 -5.75
N GLY A 108 10.58 -10.08 -4.67
CA GLY A 108 11.75 -10.59 -3.96
C GLY A 108 12.56 -9.51 -3.22
N LYS A 109 11.91 -8.43 -2.78
CA LYS A 109 12.52 -7.29 -2.08
C LYS A 109 11.93 -7.06 -0.69
#